data_AF-A0A0G3BX72-F1
#
_entry.id   AF-A0A0G3BX72-F1
#
_cell.length_a   1.000
_cell.length_b   1.000
_cell.length_c   1.000
_cell.angle_alpha   90.00
_cell.angle_beta   90.00
_cell.angle_gamma   90.00
#
_symmetry.space_group_name_H-M   'P 1'
#
loop_
_entity.id
_entity.type
_entity.pdbx_description
1 polymer ?
#
loop_
_entity_poly.entity_id
_entity_poly.type
_entity_poly.pdbx_seq_one_letter_code
_entity_poly.pdbx_strand_id
1 'polypeptide(L)'
;MSTRADIPHRLTYTCNCGWIDVGHLQSVDTPRNRHASASYLWKDILLERGLKVSGHNNHHLVMYRQAMSKMGFSRDFTKFYFVRKGLPLAVKRSVALAIFMEVSMGFENVQASLSMLTDSGFSEEDLVSNLIGFYVAVLGNVDWRGQCKPVSMQASLKVWDAVGPVGTRKNQHFLPQFHACEECQTVHHLRQPYFPALFASIRPAQKGVDFFEATSGLPVASHLLSTLFR
;
A
#
# COMPACT_ATOMS: atom_id res chain seq x y z
N MET A 1 -9.61 11.53 -2.09
CA MET A 1 -10.70 10.91 -2.87
C MET A 1 -10.54 11.34 -4.29
N SER A 2 -10.34 10.35 -5.15
CA SER A 2 -10.22 10.54 -6.59
C SER A 2 -11.56 11.01 -7.16
N THR A 3 -11.49 11.87 -8.16
CA THR A 3 -12.61 12.48 -8.86
C THR A 3 -12.54 12.15 -10.34
N ARG A 4 -13.63 12.39 -11.06
CA ARG A 4 -13.66 12.20 -12.51
C ARG A 4 -12.57 12.99 -13.24
N ALA A 5 -12.20 14.17 -12.73
CA ALA A 5 -11.19 15.04 -13.32
C ALA A 5 -9.75 14.50 -13.16
N ASP A 6 -9.55 13.51 -12.27
CA ASP A 6 -8.26 12.85 -12.09
C ASP A 6 -7.95 11.85 -13.23
N ILE A 7 -8.93 11.55 -14.10
CA ILE A 7 -8.79 10.65 -15.25
C ILE A 7 -8.19 11.39 -16.45
N PRO A 8 -7.14 10.87 -17.12
CA PRO A 8 -6.48 9.57 -16.90
C PRO A 8 -5.18 9.67 -16.08
N HIS A 9 -4.81 10.88 -15.65
CA HIS A 9 -3.45 11.18 -15.20
C HIS A 9 -3.12 10.59 -13.84
N ARG A 10 -4.03 10.77 -12.88
CA ARG A 10 -3.89 10.25 -11.53
C ARG A 10 -4.72 8.97 -11.37
N LEU A 11 -5.94 8.95 -11.88
CA LEU A 11 -6.82 7.78 -11.82
C LEU A 11 -6.99 7.15 -13.20
N THR A 12 -6.78 5.84 -13.32
CA THR A 12 -6.97 5.12 -14.58
C THR A 12 -7.61 3.77 -14.33
N TYR A 13 -8.53 3.36 -15.22
CA TYR A 13 -9.04 2.00 -15.20
C TYR A 13 -8.07 1.07 -15.94
N THR A 14 -7.94 -0.16 -15.45
CA THR A 14 -7.03 -1.15 -16.00
C THR A 14 -7.74 -2.50 -16.10
N CYS A 15 -7.44 -3.27 -17.14
CA CYS A 15 -8.18 -4.50 -17.38
C CYS A 15 -7.90 -5.59 -16.34
N ASN A 16 -6.67 -5.66 -15.82
CA ASN A 16 -6.25 -6.73 -14.92
C ASN A 16 -6.11 -6.27 -13.45
N CYS A 17 -6.20 -4.98 -13.16
CA CYS A 17 -6.06 -4.45 -11.79
C CYS A 17 -7.19 -3.49 -11.37
N GLY A 18 -8.27 -3.37 -12.16
CA GLY A 18 -9.39 -2.49 -11.85
C GLY A 18 -8.98 -1.01 -11.87
N TRP A 19 -9.58 -0.20 -11.00
CA TRP A 19 -9.19 1.20 -10.81
C TRP A 19 -7.85 1.33 -10.10
N ILE A 20 -6.97 2.18 -10.63
CA ILE A 20 -5.65 2.46 -10.08
C ILE A 20 -5.47 3.97 -9.93
N ASP A 21 -5.15 4.41 -8.71
CA ASP A 21 -4.59 5.75 -8.47
C ASP A 21 -3.06 5.67 -8.54
N VAL A 22 -2.49 6.22 -9.61
CA VAL A 22 -1.06 6.24 -9.90
C VAL A 22 -0.28 6.99 -8.81
N GLY A 23 -0.92 7.91 -8.08
CA GLY A 23 -0.33 8.59 -6.92
C GLY A 23 0.00 7.62 -5.78
N HIS A 24 -0.75 6.52 -5.64
CA HIS A 24 -0.48 5.48 -4.65
C HIS A 24 0.60 4.49 -5.11
N LEU A 25 0.83 4.37 -6.43
CA LEU A 25 1.90 3.53 -6.98
C LEU A 25 3.29 4.12 -6.70
N GLN A 26 3.39 5.45 -6.68
CA GLN A 26 4.67 6.14 -6.51
C GLN A 26 5.02 6.25 -5.03
N SER A 27 5.82 5.32 -4.53
CA SER A 27 6.55 5.53 -3.29
C SER A 27 7.67 6.56 -3.56
N VAL A 28 7.37 7.86 -3.48
CA VAL A 28 8.41 8.87 -3.67
C VAL A 28 9.35 8.84 -2.47
N ASP A 29 10.57 8.36 -2.72
CA ASP A 29 11.64 8.33 -1.73
C ASP A 29 12.21 9.73 -1.53
N THR A 30 11.52 10.51 -0.69
CA THR A 30 12.09 11.73 -0.12
C THR A 30 12.50 11.48 1.33
N PRO A 31 13.53 12.17 1.85
CA PRO A 31 13.88 12.09 3.28
C PRO A 31 12.68 12.39 4.20
N ARG A 32 11.75 13.25 3.76
CA ARG A 32 10.52 13.59 4.51
C ARG A 32 9.55 12.41 4.64
N ASN A 33 9.60 11.44 3.72
CA ASN A 33 8.71 10.28 3.68
C ASN A 33 9.42 8.98 4.11
N ARG A 34 10.56 9.07 4.79
CA ARG A 34 11.39 7.92 5.17
C ARG A 34 10.60 6.80 5.87
N HIS A 35 9.58 7.13 6.64
CA HIS A 35 8.79 6.12 7.36
C HIS A 35 7.41 5.88 6.74
N ALA A 36 7.12 6.53 5.61
CA ALA A 36 5.83 6.50 4.93
C ALA A 36 5.87 5.91 3.51
N SER A 37 7.06 5.55 3.02
CA SER A 37 7.27 4.92 1.72
C SER A 37 7.49 3.41 1.88
N ALA A 38 6.81 2.60 1.06
CA ALA A 38 7.05 1.16 0.98
C ALA A 38 8.52 0.85 0.61
N SER A 39 9.15 1.69 -0.21
CA SER A 39 10.57 1.54 -0.56
C SER A 39 11.50 1.74 0.63
N TYR A 40 11.20 2.67 1.53
CA TYR A 40 12.00 2.82 2.74
C TYR A 40 11.76 1.73 3.77
N LEU A 41 10.50 1.31 3.98
CA LEU A 41 10.19 0.11 4.78
C LEU A 41 11.01 -1.09 4.27
N TRP A 42 11.00 -1.29 2.94
CA TRP A 42 11.76 -2.35 2.31
C TRP A 42 13.26 -2.21 2.56
N LYS A 43 13.83 -1.02 2.36
CA LYS A 43 15.26 -0.78 2.62
C LYS A 43 15.64 -0.96 4.08
N ASP A 44 14.79 -0.58 5.03
CA ASP A 44 15.07 -0.71 6.46
C ASP A 44 15.13 -2.18 6.90
N ILE A 45 14.26 -3.02 6.34
CA ILE A 45 14.27 -4.48 6.55
C ILE A 45 15.41 -5.15 5.76
N LEU A 46 15.60 -4.77 4.49
CA LEU A 46 16.61 -5.35 3.60
C LEU A 46 18.02 -5.15 4.16
N LEU A 47 18.33 -3.90 4.51
CA LEU A 47 19.64 -3.44 4.96
C LEU A 47 19.77 -3.40 6.48
N GLU A 48 18.74 -3.83 7.21
CA GLU A 48 18.72 -3.91 8.68
C GLU A 48 19.04 -2.57 9.37
N ARG A 49 18.50 -1.47 8.84
CA ARG A 49 18.79 -0.08 9.24
C ARG A 49 17.91 0.45 10.37
N GLY A 50 17.09 -0.40 10.95
CA GLY A 50 16.27 -0.06 12.12
C GLY A 50 17.12 0.22 13.36
N LEU A 51 16.50 0.77 14.40
CA LEU A 51 17.18 1.10 15.65
C LEU A 51 17.60 -0.17 16.39
N LYS A 52 18.80 -0.16 16.98
CA LYS A 52 19.22 -1.19 17.93
C LYS A 52 18.61 -0.89 19.29
N VAL A 53 18.01 -1.89 19.92
CA VAL A 53 17.38 -1.76 21.24
C VAL A 53 18.02 -2.77 22.19
N SER A 54 18.41 -2.30 23.37
CA SER A 54 18.93 -3.17 24.44
C SER A 54 17.90 -4.24 24.83
N GLY A 55 18.34 -5.47 25.06
CA GLY A 55 17.45 -6.62 25.30
C GLY A 55 16.91 -7.29 24.03
N HIS A 56 17.07 -6.66 22.86
CA HIS A 56 16.64 -7.21 21.56
C HIS A 56 17.78 -7.23 20.55
N ASN A 57 18.97 -7.69 20.95
CA ASN A 57 20.20 -7.61 20.15
C ASN A 57 20.10 -8.31 18.77
N ASN A 58 19.33 -9.39 18.69
CA ASN A 58 19.08 -10.15 17.46
C ASN A 58 18.02 -9.52 16.54
N HIS A 59 17.43 -8.39 16.95
CA HIS A 59 16.42 -7.65 16.21
C HIS A 59 16.86 -6.21 15.97
N HIS A 60 16.17 -5.56 15.05
CA HIS A 60 16.20 -4.12 14.85
C HIS A 60 14.76 -3.61 14.87
N LEU A 61 14.56 -2.42 15.44
CA LEU A 61 13.26 -1.78 15.55
C LEU A 61 13.01 -0.96 14.28
N VAL A 62 11.92 -1.28 13.60
CA VAL A 62 11.46 -0.60 12.37
C VAL A 62 10.17 0.16 12.68
N MET A 63 10.06 1.39 12.20
CA MET A 63 8.83 2.17 12.22
C MET A 63 8.23 2.18 10.83
N TYR A 64 6.91 1.97 10.73
CA TYR A 64 6.18 2.20 9.49
C TYR A 64 4.90 2.99 9.77
N ARG A 65 4.61 3.95 8.89
CA ARG A 65 3.54 4.93 9.03
C ARG A 65 2.83 5.09 7.70
N GLN A 66 1.51 5.19 7.71
CA GLN A 66 0.78 5.81 6.62
C GLN A 66 0.03 7.02 7.15
N ALA A 67 -0.01 8.07 6.34
CA ALA A 67 -0.55 9.36 6.77
C ALA A 67 -1.16 10.12 5.61
N MET A 68 -2.15 10.92 5.93
CA MET A 68 -2.69 11.95 5.05
C MET A 68 -2.64 13.30 5.74
N SER A 69 -2.39 14.34 4.97
CA SER A 69 -2.56 15.73 5.39
C SER A 69 -3.50 16.41 4.42
N LYS A 70 -4.62 16.94 4.92
CA LYS A 70 -5.53 17.80 4.14
C LYS A 70 -5.97 18.97 5.01
N MET A 71 -5.75 20.19 4.50
CA MET A 71 -6.28 21.42 5.09
C MET A 71 -5.99 21.58 6.60
N GLY A 72 -4.73 21.35 7.00
CA GLY A 72 -4.26 21.51 8.39
C GLY A 72 -4.52 20.32 9.32
N PHE A 73 -5.30 19.32 8.91
CA PHE A 73 -5.48 18.08 9.66
C PHE A 73 -4.55 17.00 9.12
N SER A 74 -3.63 16.56 9.97
CA SER A 74 -2.80 15.37 9.76
C SER A 74 -3.40 14.20 10.53
N ARG A 75 -3.54 13.07 9.84
CA ARG A 75 -3.88 11.78 10.45
C ARG A 75 -2.85 10.78 10.01
N ASP A 76 -2.40 9.98 10.97
CA ASP A 76 -1.49 8.90 10.70
C ASP A 76 -1.90 7.63 11.43
N PHE A 77 -1.47 6.52 10.87
CA PHE A 77 -1.46 5.23 11.51
C PHE A 77 -0.01 4.76 11.52
N THR A 78 0.58 4.72 12.70
CA THR A 78 1.99 4.41 12.90
C THR A 78 2.14 3.17 13.77
N LYS A 79 3.00 2.25 13.35
CA LYS A 79 3.33 1.02 14.08
C LYS A 79 4.85 0.82 14.15
N PHE A 80 5.27 0.07 15.15
CA PHE A 80 6.66 -0.27 15.41
C PHE A 80 6.82 -1.78 15.49
N TYR A 81 7.86 -2.32 14.87
CA TYR A 81 8.08 -3.76 14.78
C TYR A 81 9.52 -4.10 15.10
N PHE A 82 9.73 -5.12 15.92
CA PHE A 82 11.01 -5.81 15.98
C PHE A 82 11.10 -6.77 14.80
N VAL A 83 12.17 -6.66 14.03
CA VAL A 83 12.44 -7.57 12.90
C VAL A 83 13.76 -8.27 13.15
N ARG A 84 13.79 -9.60 13.03
CA ARG A 84 15.00 -10.41 13.23
C ARG A 84 16.05 -10.03 12.19
N LYS A 85 17.32 -9.97 12.62
CA LYS A 85 18.47 -9.76 11.74
C LYS A 85 18.86 -11.05 11.00
N GLY A 86 19.54 -10.92 9.88
CA GLY A 86 20.06 -12.06 9.11
C GLY A 86 18.97 -12.90 8.41
N LEU A 87 17.77 -12.37 8.23
CA LEU A 87 16.69 -13.08 7.55
C LEU A 87 17.02 -13.31 6.06
N PRO A 88 16.68 -14.49 5.49
CA PRO A 88 16.76 -14.71 4.04
C PRO A 88 15.92 -13.70 3.27
N LEU A 89 16.33 -13.37 2.04
CA LEU A 89 15.66 -12.34 1.21
C LEU A 89 14.15 -12.59 1.07
N ALA A 90 13.73 -13.83 0.83
CA ALA A 90 12.31 -14.19 0.70
C ALA A 90 11.52 -13.93 2.00
N VAL A 91 12.14 -14.19 3.16
CA VAL A 91 11.53 -13.93 4.46
C VAL A 91 11.46 -12.42 4.72
N LYS A 92 12.52 -11.67 4.39
CA LYS A 92 12.52 -10.20 4.46
C LYS A 92 11.36 -9.59 3.66
N ARG A 93 11.13 -10.07 2.43
CA ARG A 93 10.00 -9.65 1.58
C ARG A 93 8.65 -9.97 2.22
N SER A 94 8.52 -11.17 2.78
CA SER A 94 7.30 -11.64 3.45
C SER A 94 6.97 -10.83 4.71
N VAL A 95 7.98 -10.47 5.51
CA VAL A 95 7.85 -9.58 6.68
C VAL A 95 7.47 -8.17 6.25
N ALA A 96 8.14 -7.62 5.24
CA ALA A 96 7.83 -6.29 4.70
C ALA A 96 6.37 -6.22 4.22
N LEU A 97 5.88 -7.24 3.52
CA LEU A 97 4.50 -7.29 3.04
C LEU A 97 3.51 -7.37 4.20
N ALA A 98 3.77 -8.18 5.22
CA ALA A 98 2.89 -8.29 6.38
C ALA A 98 2.77 -6.96 7.14
N ILE A 99 3.89 -6.28 7.40
CA ILE A 99 3.91 -4.96 8.04
C ILE A 99 3.15 -3.94 7.18
N PHE A 100 3.42 -3.93 5.88
CA PHE A 100 2.77 -3.03 4.92
C PHE A 100 1.25 -3.21 4.94
N MET A 101 0.76 -4.43 4.76
CA MET A 101 -0.66 -4.74 4.71
C MET A 101 -1.37 -4.38 6.02
N GLU A 102 -0.75 -4.66 7.17
CA GLU A 102 -1.32 -4.33 8.48
C GLU A 102 -1.46 -2.81 8.67
N VAL A 103 -0.43 -2.04 8.33
CA VAL A 103 -0.46 -0.58 8.45
C VAL A 103 -1.44 0.03 7.45
N SER A 104 -1.53 -0.51 6.22
CA SER A 104 -2.52 -0.06 5.23
C SER A 104 -3.95 -0.30 5.68
N MET A 105 -4.27 -1.50 6.16
CA MET A 105 -5.60 -1.79 6.70
C MET A 105 -5.93 -0.91 7.91
N GLY A 106 -4.97 -0.69 8.81
CA GLY A 106 -5.15 0.20 9.97
C GLY A 106 -5.41 1.64 9.56
N PHE A 107 -4.67 2.15 8.56
CA PHE A 107 -4.85 3.49 8.03
C PHE A 107 -6.21 3.69 7.36
N GLU A 108 -6.64 2.75 6.52
CA GLU A 108 -7.96 2.79 5.88
C GLU A 108 -9.10 2.75 6.91
N ASN A 109 -8.95 1.97 8.00
CA ASN A 109 -9.91 1.97 9.11
C ASN A 109 -9.97 3.33 9.82
N VAL A 110 -8.84 4.00 10.04
CA VAL A 110 -8.81 5.36 10.57
C VAL A 110 -9.57 6.31 9.64
N GLN A 111 -9.34 6.24 8.32
CA GLN A 111 -10.09 7.05 7.36
C GLN A 111 -11.59 6.73 7.36
N ALA A 112 -11.96 5.45 7.41
CA ALA A 112 -13.35 5.00 7.43
C ALA A 112 -14.11 5.42 8.71
N SER A 113 -13.42 5.49 9.86
CA SER A 113 -14.01 6.02 11.10
C SER A 113 -14.41 7.49 11.03
N LEU A 114 -13.90 8.22 10.02
CA LEU A 114 -14.24 9.60 9.73
C LEU A 114 -15.29 9.70 8.61
N SER A 115 -16.06 8.64 8.37
CA SER A 115 -17.07 8.54 7.30
C SER A 115 -18.11 9.65 7.31
N MET A 116 -18.44 10.20 8.49
CA MET A 116 -19.36 11.35 8.61
C MET A 116 -18.79 12.66 8.04
N LEU A 117 -17.47 12.72 7.79
CA LEU A 117 -16.78 13.90 7.28
C LEU A 117 -16.18 13.67 5.88
N THR A 118 -15.85 12.42 5.54
CA THR A 118 -15.20 12.07 4.27
C THR A 118 -15.62 10.68 3.83
N ASP A 119 -15.74 10.42 2.54
CA ASP A 119 -15.94 9.07 2.03
C ASP A 119 -14.60 8.36 1.73
N SER A 120 -13.50 8.77 2.37
CA SER A 120 -12.13 8.46 1.89
C SER A 120 -11.53 7.13 2.33
N GLY A 121 -12.16 6.41 3.25
CA GLY A 121 -11.66 5.10 3.69
C GLY A 121 -12.10 3.99 2.74
N PHE A 122 -11.16 3.10 2.42
CA PHE A 122 -11.36 1.94 1.56
C PHE A 122 -11.95 2.29 0.19
N SER A 123 -11.54 3.38 -0.45
CA SER A 123 -11.95 3.64 -1.84
C SER A 123 -11.50 2.45 -2.71
N GLU A 124 -12.28 2.16 -3.74
CA GLU A 124 -12.11 0.94 -4.54
C GLU A 124 -10.66 0.68 -5.00
N GLU A 125 -9.95 1.76 -5.35
CA GLU A 125 -8.60 1.74 -5.88
C GLU A 125 -7.50 1.68 -4.80
N ASP A 126 -7.78 2.07 -3.55
CA ASP A 126 -6.77 2.44 -2.56
C ASP A 126 -5.84 1.26 -2.23
N LEU A 127 -6.40 0.15 -1.72
CA LEU A 127 -5.60 -1.01 -1.29
C LEU A 127 -4.86 -1.69 -2.45
N VAL A 128 -5.49 -1.77 -3.62
CA VAL A 128 -4.90 -2.41 -4.81
C VAL A 128 -3.74 -1.57 -5.35
N SER A 129 -3.93 -0.25 -5.43
CA SER A 129 -2.87 0.68 -5.85
C SER A 129 -1.71 0.66 -4.84
N ASN A 130 -2.01 0.71 -3.55
CA ASN A 130 -1.02 0.57 -2.48
C ASN A 130 -0.21 -0.73 -2.63
N LEU A 131 -0.86 -1.88 -2.85
CA LEU A 131 -0.19 -3.17 -3.03
C LEU A 131 0.74 -3.19 -4.24
N ILE A 132 0.27 -2.70 -5.40
CA ILE A 132 1.08 -2.67 -6.61
C ILE A 132 2.31 -1.78 -6.39
N GLY A 133 2.15 -0.61 -5.74
CA GLY A 133 3.25 0.25 -5.33
C GLY A 133 4.27 -0.46 -4.44
N PHE A 134 3.81 -1.26 -3.48
CA PHE A 134 4.68 -2.11 -2.66
C PHE A 134 5.48 -3.12 -3.51
N TYR A 135 4.84 -3.82 -4.45
CA TYR A 135 5.54 -4.77 -5.31
C TYR A 135 6.57 -4.10 -6.21
N VAL A 136 6.26 -2.92 -6.77
CA VAL A 136 7.22 -2.10 -7.51
C VAL A 136 8.43 -1.76 -6.63
N ALA A 137 8.20 -1.34 -5.38
CA ALA A 137 9.27 -1.02 -4.44
C ALA A 137 10.17 -2.22 -4.06
N VAL A 138 9.57 -3.40 -3.85
CA VAL A 138 10.27 -4.59 -3.32
C VAL A 138 10.94 -5.41 -4.42
N LEU A 139 10.36 -5.45 -5.62
CA LEU A 139 10.89 -6.21 -6.75
C LEU A 139 11.67 -5.32 -7.74
N GLY A 140 11.47 -4.00 -7.71
CA GLY A 140 12.16 -3.02 -8.55
C GLY A 140 11.64 -3.00 -9.98
N ASN A 141 11.98 -4.02 -10.77
CA ASN A 141 11.72 -4.08 -12.23
C ASN A 141 10.31 -4.56 -12.58
N VAL A 142 9.29 -4.02 -11.94
CA VAL A 142 7.90 -4.38 -12.19
C VAL A 142 7.29 -3.43 -13.22
N ASP A 143 7.03 -3.95 -14.43
CA ASP A 143 6.20 -3.24 -15.42
C ASP A 143 4.72 -3.37 -15.06
N TRP A 144 4.25 -2.54 -14.12
CA TRP A 144 2.85 -2.58 -13.68
C TRP A 144 1.89 -2.28 -14.84
N ARG A 145 2.28 -1.50 -15.85
CA ARG A 145 1.41 -1.18 -16.99
C ARG A 145 1.23 -2.40 -17.89
N GLY A 146 2.30 -3.13 -18.18
CA GLY A 146 2.23 -4.39 -18.90
C GLY A 146 1.40 -5.45 -18.16
N GLN A 147 1.48 -5.49 -16.83
CA GLN A 147 0.71 -6.42 -16.00
C GLN A 147 -0.77 -6.04 -15.90
N CYS A 148 -1.07 -4.78 -15.61
CA CYS A 148 -2.44 -4.30 -15.35
C CYS A 148 -3.22 -3.93 -16.60
N LYS A 149 -2.54 -3.63 -17.72
CA LYS A 149 -3.13 -3.21 -19.00
C LYS A 149 -4.08 -2.01 -18.84
N PRO A 150 -3.56 -0.78 -18.63
CA PRO A 150 -4.36 0.43 -18.61
C PRO A 150 -5.16 0.59 -19.92
N VAL A 151 -6.38 1.09 -19.80
CA VAL A 151 -7.21 1.45 -20.95
C VAL A 151 -7.06 2.93 -21.30
N SER A 152 -7.58 3.34 -22.45
CA SER A 152 -7.62 4.74 -22.86
C SER A 152 -8.36 5.63 -21.85
N MET A 153 -8.12 6.93 -21.93
CA MET A 153 -8.88 7.93 -21.17
C MET A 153 -10.38 7.77 -21.41
N GLN A 154 -10.78 7.60 -22.67
CA GLN A 154 -12.20 7.49 -23.03
C GLN A 154 -12.83 6.23 -22.42
N ALA A 155 -12.15 5.10 -22.46
CA ALA A 155 -12.64 3.88 -21.83
C ALA A 155 -12.68 3.99 -20.30
N SER A 156 -11.68 4.62 -19.67
CA SER A 156 -11.71 4.91 -18.23
C SER A 156 -12.93 5.78 -17.87
N LEU A 157 -13.17 6.86 -18.62
CA LEU A 157 -14.34 7.73 -18.43
C LEU A 157 -15.66 6.97 -18.61
N LYS A 158 -15.77 6.10 -19.63
CA LYS A 158 -16.96 5.26 -19.82
C LYS A 158 -17.23 4.35 -18.61
N VAL A 159 -16.19 3.71 -18.06
CA VAL A 159 -16.33 2.89 -16.85
C VAL A 159 -16.79 3.77 -15.69
N TRP A 160 -16.14 4.92 -15.47
CA TRP A 160 -16.51 5.86 -14.41
C TRP A 160 -17.96 6.32 -14.53
N ASP A 161 -18.40 6.71 -15.72
CA ASP A 161 -19.75 7.21 -15.97
C ASP A 161 -20.81 6.11 -15.79
N ALA A 162 -20.45 4.85 -15.98
CA ALA A 162 -21.32 3.70 -15.77
C ALA A 162 -21.44 3.30 -14.29
N VAL A 163 -20.34 3.32 -13.53
CA VAL A 163 -20.32 2.79 -12.15
C VAL A 163 -20.33 3.88 -11.06
N GLY A 164 -20.01 5.11 -11.43
CA GLY A 164 -19.92 6.27 -10.53
C GLY A 164 -18.53 6.49 -9.92
N PRO A 165 -18.42 7.33 -8.87
CA PRO A 165 -17.16 7.60 -8.20
C PRO A 165 -16.55 6.38 -7.48
N VAL A 166 -15.24 6.16 -7.65
CA VAL A 166 -14.50 5.08 -6.96
C VAL A 166 -14.55 5.19 -5.43
N GLY A 167 -14.66 6.42 -4.95
CA GLY A 167 -14.79 6.74 -3.54
C GLY A 167 -15.98 6.11 -2.83
N THR A 168 -17.12 6.07 -3.51
CA THR A 168 -18.38 5.57 -2.95
C THR A 168 -18.46 4.05 -2.97
N ARG A 169 -17.50 3.37 -3.61
CA ARG A 169 -17.43 1.92 -3.68
C ARG A 169 -16.29 1.44 -2.80
N LYS A 170 -16.62 0.56 -1.85
CA LYS A 170 -15.67 0.12 -0.83
C LYS A 170 -14.98 -1.17 -1.21
N ASN A 171 -13.66 -1.19 -1.09
CA ASN A 171 -12.86 -2.37 -1.26
C ASN A 171 -11.94 -2.59 -0.05
N GLN A 172 -12.32 -3.55 0.80
CA GLN A 172 -11.56 -3.92 2.00
C GLN A 172 -10.56 -5.06 1.75
N HIS A 173 -10.33 -5.39 0.48
CA HIS A 173 -9.43 -6.45 0.07
C HIS A 173 -8.32 -5.90 -0.82
N PHE A 174 -7.16 -6.53 -0.77
CA PHE A 174 -6.05 -6.27 -1.68
C PHE A 174 -6.24 -6.94 -3.05
N LEU A 175 -7.49 -7.04 -3.50
CA LEU A 175 -7.88 -7.62 -4.77
C LEU A 175 -8.69 -6.60 -5.56
N PRO A 176 -8.51 -6.51 -6.89
CA PRO A 176 -9.24 -5.56 -7.72
C PRO A 176 -10.73 -5.90 -7.77
N GLN A 177 -11.55 -4.84 -7.81
CA GLN A 177 -12.92 -4.92 -8.28
C GLN A 177 -12.92 -4.65 -9.79
N PHE A 178 -13.58 -5.53 -10.54
CA PHE A 178 -13.63 -5.46 -11.99
C PHE A 178 -15.01 -5.00 -12.46
N HIS A 179 -14.99 -4.13 -13.46
CA HIS A 179 -16.17 -3.59 -14.14
C HIS A 179 -16.15 -3.93 -15.62
N ALA A 180 -17.34 -3.92 -16.22
CA ALA A 180 -17.48 -4.08 -17.65
C ALA A 180 -16.71 -2.97 -18.39
N CYS A 181 -15.81 -3.38 -19.29
CA CYS A 181 -15.02 -2.47 -20.11
C CYS A 181 -14.87 -3.05 -21.52
N GLU A 182 -15.43 -2.34 -22.50
CA GLU A 182 -15.42 -2.74 -23.90
C GLU A 182 -13.98 -2.82 -24.44
N GLU A 183 -13.14 -1.82 -24.13
CA GLU A 183 -11.75 -1.77 -24.59
C GLU A 183 -10.90 -2.95 -24.07
N CYS A 184 -11.20 -3.46 -22.87
CA CYS A 184 -10.54 -4.66 -22.38
C CYS A 184 -10.79 -5.88 -23.27
N GLN A 185 -11.98 -5.99 -23.86
CA GLN A 185 -12.32 -7.08 -24.76
C GLN A 185 -11.83 -6.83 -26.19
N THR A 186 -11.98 -5.60 -26.70
CA THR A 186 -11.73 -5.28 -28.10
C THR A 186 -10.25 -4.97 -28.40
N VAL A 187 -9.54 -4.32 -27.48
CA VAL A 187 -8.13 -3.92 -27.66
C VAL A 187 -7.19 -4.86 -26.94
N HIS A 188 -7.47 -5.19 -25.67
CA HIS A 188 -6.60 -6.05 -24.88
C HIS A 188 -6.92 -7.55 -25.02
N HIS A 189 -8.00 -7.89 -25.75
CA HIS A 189 -8.48 -9.24 -26.02
C HIS A 189 -8.70 -10.09 -24.75
N LEU A 190 -9.09 -9.44 -23.65
CA LEU A 190 -9.38 -10.07 -22.37
C LEU A 190 -10.88 -10.36 -22.25
N ARG A 191 -11.24 -11.64 -22.29
CA ARG A 191 -12.62 -12.09 -22.03
C ARG A 191 -12.97 -12.09 -20.55
N GLN A 192 -11.98 -12.39 -19.70
CA GLN A 192 -12.12 -12.36 -18.25
C GLN A 192 -10.90 -11.67 -17.65
N PRO A 193 -11.10 -10.61 -16.87
CA PRO A 193 -10.01 -9.94 -16.17
C PRO A 193 -9.47 -10.85 -15.06
N TYR A 194 -8.16 -10.76 -14.79
CA TYR A 194 -7.53 -11.48 -13.70
C TYR A 194 -6.45 -10.63 -13.04
N PHE A 195 -6.30 -10.77 -11.72
CA PHE A 195 -5.22 -10.08 -11.01
C PHE A 195 -3.89 -10.81 -11.26
N PRO A 196 -2.84 -10.14 -11.77
CA PRO A 196 -1.60 -10.80 -12.14
C PRO A 196 -0.92 -11.53 -10.96
N ALA A 197 -0.51 -12.77 -11.19
CA ALA A 197 0.13 -13.62 -10.16
C ALA A 197 1.40 -12.99 -9.57
N LEU A 198 2.05 -12.08 -10.30
CA LEU A 198 3.17 -11.28 -9.78
C LEU A 198 2.81 -10.56 -8.48
N PHE A 199 1.61 -9.97 -8.40
CA PHE A 199 1.13 -9.23 -7.23
C PHE A 199 0.58 -10.14 -6.11
N ALA A 200 0.71 -11.46 -6.28
CA ALA A 200 0.45 -12.48 -5.27
C ALA A 200 1.68 -13.37 -5.01
N SER A 201 2.85 -13.01 -5.56
CA SER A 201 4.07 -13.84 -5.52
C SER A 201 4.75 -13.87 -4.15
N ILE A 202 4.46 -12.90 -3.27
CA ILE A 202 4.96 -12.85 -1.90
C ILE A 202 3.79 -13.20 -0.97
N ARG A 203 3.99 -14.16 -0.07
CA ARG A 203 3.03 -14.46 1.00
C ARG A 203 3.40 -13.63 2.24
N PRO A 204 2.46 -12.91 2.87
CA PRO A 204 2.76 -12.16 4.08
C PRO A 204 3.18 -13.13 5.20
N ALA A 205 4.23 -12.77 5.94
CA ALA A 205 4.68 -13.54 7.09
C ALA A 205 3.67 -13.44 8.25
N GLN A 206 3.62 -14.48 9.09
CA GLN A 206 2.89 -14.43 10.35
C GLN A 206 3.77 -13.82 11.45
N LYS A 207 3.17 -12.99 12.31
CA LYS A 207 3.86 -12.45 13.49
C LYS A 207 4.38 -13.59 14.37
N GLY A 208 5.57 -13.43 14.93
CA GLY A 208 6.24 -14.43 15.76
C GLY A 208 7.75 -14.21 15.79
N VAL A 209 8.51 -15.28 15.54
CA VAL A 209 9.97 -15.30 15.72
C VAL A 209 10.71 -14.38 14.74
N ASP A 210 10.18 -14.20 13.52
CA ASP A 210 10.83 -13.38 12.49
C ASP A 210 10.54 -11.89 12.67
N PHE A 211 9.34 -11.56 13.13
CA PHE A 211 8.95 -10.19 13.48
C PHE A 211 7.73 -10.16 14.41
N PHE A 212 7.65 -9.13 15.24
CA PHE A 212 6.51 -8.88 16.12
C PHE A 212 6.34 -7.40 16.41
N GLU A 213 5.13 -6.99 16.81
CA GLU A 213 4.83 -5.60 17.14
C GLU A 213 5.52 -5.19 18.45
N ALA A 214 6.16 -4.03 18.46
CA ALA A 214 6.96 -3.55 19.58
C ALA A 214 6.12 -2.87 20.70
N THR A 215 4.82 -3.14 20.77
CA THR A 215 3.92 -2.57 21.78
C THR A 215 4.02 -3.25 23.15
N SER A 216 4.75 -4.36 23.24
CA SER A 216 5.05 -5.07 24.48
C SER A 216 6.56 -5.22 24.65
N GLY A 217 7.13 -4.61 25.71
CA GLY A 217 8.54 -4.78 26.11
C GLY A 217 9.46 -3.57 25.94
N LEU A 218 8.98 -2.45 25.39
CA LEU A 218 9.76 -1.20 25.35
C LEU A 218 9.47 -0.34 26.59
N PRO A 219 10.50 0.24 27.26
CA PRO A 219 10.32 1.10 28.44
C PRO A 219 9.78 2.51 28.09
N VAL A 220 9.36 2.72 26.84
CA VAL A 220 8.98 4.01 26.27
C VAL A 220 7.57 3.88 25.69
N ALA A 221 6.69 4.83 26.04
CA ALA A 221 5.33 4.86 25.52
C ALA A 221 5.33 4.95 23.98
N SER A 222 4.38 4.29 23.32
CA SER A 222 4.30 4.19 21.85
C SER A 222 4.34 5.54 21.13
N HIS A 223 3.71 6.58 21.69
CA HIS A 223 3.72 7.93 21.14
C HIS A 223 5.10 8.60 21.19
N LEU A 224 5.95 8.23 22.16
CA LEU A 224 7.32 8.72 22.29
C LEU A 224 8.31 7.95 21.41
N LEU A 225 8.02 6.72 20.99
CA LEU A 225 8.89 5.94 20.10
C LEU A 225 9.16 6.65 18.77
N SER A 226 8.18 7.40 18.26
CA SER A 226 8.32 8.19 17.04
C SER A 226 9.48 9.21 17.12
N THR A 227 9.82 9.69 18.32
CA THR A 227 10.92 10.65 18.53
C THR A 227 12.31 10.04 18.34
N LEU A 228 12.42 8.72 18.46
CA LEU A 228 13.67 7.98 18.25
C LEU A 228 14.02 7.82 16.76
N PHE A 229 13.04 8.05 15.87
CA PHE A 229 13.16 7.87 14.41
C PHE A 229 13.26 9.21 13.64
N ARG A 230 13.58 10.32 14.33
CA ARG A 230 13.80 11.64 13.73
C ARG A 230 15.04 11.69 12.83
#